data_AF-A0A2E6PYD5-F1
#
_entry.id   AF-A0A2E6PYD5-F1
#
_cell.length_a   1.000
_cell.length_b   1.000
_cell.length_c   1.000
_cell.angle_alpha   90.00
_cell.angle_beta   90.00
_cell.angle_gamma   90.00
#
_symmetry.space_group_name_H-M   'P 1'
#
loop_
_entity.id
_entity.type
_entity.pdbx_description
1 polymer ?
#
loop_
_entity_poly.entity_id
_entity_poly.type
_entity_poly.pdbx_seq_one_letter_code
_entity_poly.pdbx_strand_id
1 'polypeptide(L)' 'MRSKTIAEEEDSYSDRVGWNVSVGTVLEEVKEAVEEPQTITHQCTMCGSMMTIPKPKRDRYRIVCSHPQCGHSDTVGI' A
#
# COMPACT_ATOMS: atom_id res chain seq x y z
N MET A 1 -42.60 2.61 -52.18
CA MET A 1 -42.13 2.33 -50.80
C MET A 1 -41.19 3.46 -50.41
N ARG A 2 -41.55 4.27 -49.40
CA ARG A 2 -40.74 5.41 -48.94
C ARG A 2 -39.61 4.86 -48.08
N SER A 3 -38.37 4.99 -48.55
CA SER A 3 -37.16 4.71 -47.78
C SER A 3 -37.11 5.66 -46.57
N LYS A 4 -37.13 5.08 -45.36
CA LYS A 4 -36.91 5.85 -44.12
C LYS A 4 -35.42 6.13 -44.01
N THR A 5 -35.08 7.41 -44.13
CA THR A 5 -33.77 7.97 -43.81
C THR A 5 -33.58 8.05 -42.30
N ILE A 6 -32.35 7.71 -41.89
CA ILE A 6 -31.70 8.00 -40.60
C ILE A 6 -32.23 7.15 -39.44
N ALA A 7 -31.62 5.98 -39.25
CA ALA A 7 -31.23 5.61 -37.90
C ALA A 7 -29.78 6.07 -37.76
N GLU A 8 -29.58 7.30 -37.30
CA GLU A 8 -28.36 7.63 -36.59
C GLU A 8 -28.34 6.66 -35.42
N GLU A 9 -27.52 5.63 -35.55
CA GLU A 9 -27.14 4.81 -34.41
C GLU A 9 -26.47 5.79 -33.45
N GLU A 10 -27.24 6.27 -32.46
CA GLU A 10 -26.64 6.76 -31.23
C GLU A 10 -25.87 5.57 -30.67
N ASP A 11 -24.58 5.54 -30.97
CA ASP A 11 -23.61 4.64 -30.36
C ASP A 11 -23.50 5.02 -28.89
N SER A 12 -24.53 4.67 -28.12
CA SER A 12 -24.56 4.84 -26.67
C SER A 12 -23.77 3.70 -26.03
N TYR A 13 -22.51 3.53 -26.43
CA TYR A 13 -21.57 2.74 -25.67
C TYR A 13 -21.29 3.50 -24.37
N SER A 14 -22.09 3.20 -23.33
CA SER A 14 -21.78 3.66 -21.98
C SER A 14 -20.63 2.81 -21.47
N ASP A 15 -19.47 3.43 -21.23
CA ASP A 15 -18.36 2.82 -20.52
C ASP A 15 -18.87 2.25 -19.20
N ARG A 16 -19.06 0.93 -19.16
CA ARG A 16 -19.27 0.18 -17.91
C ARG A 16 -17.93 0.11 -17.19
N VAL A 17 -17.45 1.25 -16.71
CA VAL A 17 -16.29 1.35 -15.85
C VAL A 17 -16.72 2.01 -14.56
N GLY A 18 -17.03 1.14 -13.62
CA GLY A 18 -17.28 1.47 -12.24
C GLY A 18 -17.72 0.19 -11.59
N TRP A 19 -16.87 -0.41 -10.76
CA TRP A 19 -17.28 -1.48 -9.86
C TRP A 19 -18.65 -1.12 -9.31
N ASN A 20 -19.65 -1.92 -9.68
CA ASN A 20 -21.01 -1.91 -9.17
C ASN A 20 -21.10 -1.28 -7.78
N VAL A 21 -21.59 -0.03 -7.73
CA VAL A 21 -22.08 0.58 -6.50
C VAL A 21 -23.34 -0.19 -6.12
N SER A 22 -23.15 -1.29 -5.40
CA SER A 22 -24.23 -2.00 -4.72
C SER A 22 -24.79 -1.07 -3.65
N VAL A 23 -25.87 -0.40 -4.03
CA VAL A 23 -26.83 0.25 -3.14
C VAL A 23 -27.25 -0.76 -2.08
N GLY A 24 -26.93 -0.52 -0.80
CA GLY A 24 -27.64 -1.22 0.29
C GLY A 24 -26.88 -1.74 1.50
N THR A 25 -25.60 -1.46 1.69
CA THR A 25 -25.01 -1.54 3.03
C THR A 25 -24.04 -0.39 3.20
N VAL A 26 -24.44 0.61 3.99
CA VAL A 26 -23.47 1.44 4.70
C VAL A 26 -22.68 0.43 5.53
N LEU A 27 -21.50 0.02 5.03
CA LEU A 27 -20.48 -0.50 5.93
C LEU A 27 -20.31 0.65 6.92
N GLU A 28 -20.69 0.45 8.17
CA GLU A 28 -20.30 1.38 9.22
C GLU A 28 -18.83 1.69 8.98
N GLU A 29 -18.50 2.97 8.87
CA GLU A 29 -17.11 3.42 8.88
C GLU A 29 -16.58 3.05 10.28
N VAL A 30 -16.30 1.76 10.47
CA VAL A 30 -15.25 1.33 11.37
C VAL A 30 -14.06 1.99 10.73
N LYS A 31 -13.76 3.19 11.23
CA LYS A 31 -12.44 3.76 11.21
C LYS A 31 -11.61 2.70 11.93
N GLU A 32 -11.24 1.65 11.20
CA GLU A 32 -10.09 0.84 11.54
C GLU A 32 -9.02 1.90 11.64
N ALA A 33 -8.68 2.25 12.89
CA ALA A 33 -7.58 3.12 13.17
C ALA A 33 -6.45 2.50 12.38
N VAL A 34 -6.04 3.16 11.31
CA VAL A 34 -4.97 2.69 10.45
C VAL A 34 -3.76 2.70 11.36
N GLU A 35 -3.51 1.58 12.02
CA GLU A 35 -2.40 1.35 12.91
C GLU A 35 -1.18 1.60 12.03
N GLU A 36 -0.61 2.80 12.15
CA GLU A 36 0.57 3.18 11.39
C GLU A 36 1.59 2.05 11.54
N PRO A 37 2.28 1.63 10.47
CA PRO A 37 3.22 0.53 10.54
C PRO A 37 4.27 0.85 11.60
N GLN A 38 4.18 0.14 12.73
CA GLN A 38 5.05 0.34 13.89
C GLN A 38 6.46 -0.24 13.65
N THR A 39 6.76 -0.67 12.42
CA THR A 39 7.97 -1.38 12.04
C THR A 39 8.66 -0.69 10.85
N ILE A 40 9.99 -0.64 10.92
CA ILE A 40 10.87 -0.08 9.89
C ILE A 40 11.69 -1.22 9.31
N THR A 41 11.84 -1.24 7.99
CA THR A 41 12.77 -2.13 7.31
C THR A 41 14.16 -1.50 7.28
N HIS A 42 15.16 -2.23 7.78
CA HIS A 42 16.55 -1.82 7.75
C HIS A 42 17.40 -2.87 7.03
N GLN A 43 18.30 -2.41 6.16
CA GLN A 43 19.26 -3.25 5.47
C GLN A 43 20.62 -3.15 6.17
N CYS A 44 21.13 -4.27 6.69
CA CYS A 44 22.45 -4.30 7.33
C CYS A 44 23.56 -4.04 6.31
N THR A 45 24.51 -3.17 6.64
CA THR A 45 25.60 -2.78 5.70
C THR A 45 26.59 -3.91 5.43
N MET A 46 26.78 -4.82 6.38
CA MET A 46 27.78 -5.89 6.28
C MET A 46 27.30 -7.13 5.53
N CYS A 47 26.08 -7.59 5.80
CA CYS A 47 25.55 -8.84 5.22
C CYS A 47 24.41 -8.63 4.23
N GLY A 48 23.92 -7.39 4.07
CA GLY A 48 22.82 -7.06 3.15
C GLY A 48 21.46 -7.62 3.57
N SER A 49 21.35 -8.28 4.74
CA SER A 49 20.08 -8.84 5.19
C SER A 49 19.07 -7.74 5.50
N MET A 50 17.83 -7.91 5.05
CA MET A 50 16.71 -7.06 5.43
C MET A 50 16.15 -7.49 6.80
N MET A 51 16.05 -6.54 7.72
CA MET A 51 15.55 -6.74 9.07
C MET A 51 14.36 -5.84 9.32
N THR A 52 13.32 -6.41 9.93
CA THR A 52 12.14 -5.66 10.37
C THR A 52 12.31 -5.32 11.85
N ILE A 53 12.42 -4.02 12.16
CA ILE A 53 12.75 -3.53 13.50
C ILE A 53 11.59 -2.65 13.98
N PRO A 54 11.17 -2.74 15.25
CA PRO A 54 10.18 -1.81 15.79
C PRO A 54 10.68 -0.37 15.72
N LYS A 55 9.78 0.59 15.52
CA LYS A 55 10.09 2.01 15.43
C LYS A 55 10.85 2.48 16.69
N PRO A 56 12.10 2.93 16.58
CA PRO A 56 12.85 3.44 17.71
C PRO A 56 12.25 4.76 18.17
N LYS A 57 12.26 5.00 19.48
CA LYS A 57 11.76 6.25 20.09
C LYS A 57 12.71 7.44 19.92
N ARG A 58 13.92 7.21 19.40
CA ARG A 58 15.00 8.20 19.30
C ARG A 58 15.52 8.24 17.88
N ASP A 59 15.90 9.43 17.42
CA ASP A 59 16.44 9.65 16.07
C ASP A 59 17.80 8.99 15.85
N ARG A 60 18.58 8.82 16.94
CA ARG A 60 19.86 8.12 16.93
C ARG A 60 19.76 6.79 17.66
N TYR A 61 20.00 5.70 16.94
CA TYR A 61 19.90 4.35 17.49
C TYR A 61 20.91 3.41 16.82
N ARG A 62 21.24 2.34 17.55
CA ARG A 62 22.15 1.28 17.10
C ARG A 62 21.33 0.03 16.85
N ILE A 63 21.43 -0.50 15.64
CA ILE A 63 20.75 -1.73 15.22
C ILE A 63 21.79 -2.85 15.27
N VAL A 64 21.50 -3.92 15.99
CA VAL A 64 22.33 -5.13 15.96
C VAL A 64 21.71 -6.10 14.97
N CYS A 65 22.53 -6.64 14.06
CA CYS A 65 22.06 -7.60 13.07
C CYS A 65 21.57 -8.89 13.76
N SER A 66 20.34 -9.31 13.47
CA SER A 66 19.74 -10.56 13.99
C SER A 66 20.42 -11.82 13.46
N HIS A 67 21.29 -11.69 12.45
CA HIS A 67 22.00 -12.83 11.89
C HIS A 67 23.18 -13.23 12.80
N PRO A 68 23.21 -14.48 13.32
CA PRO A 68 24.16 -14.90 14.35
C PRO A 68 25.62 -14.89 13.90
N GLN A 69 25.86 -14.99 12.58
CA GLN A 69 27.21 -14.95 12.00
C GLN A 69 27.70 -13.52 11.73
N CYS A 70 26.80 -12.54 11.67
CA CYS A 70 27.16 -11.17 11.31
C CYS A 70 27.51 -10.36 12.56
N GLY A 71 26.62 -10.34 13.57
CA GLY A 71 26.83 -9.59 14.82
C GLY A 71 27.11 -8.09 14.64
N HIS A 72 26.96 -7.57 13.43
CA HIS A 72 27.32 -6.20 13.10
C HIS A 72 26.33 -5.23 13.71
N SER A 73 26.84 -4.03 14.01
CA SER A 73 26.04 -2.99 14.61
C SER A 73 26.06 -1.73 13.76
N ASP A 74 24.94 -1.47 13.10
CA ASP A 74 24.76 -0.29 12.27
C ASP A 74 24.28 0.89 13.13
N THR A 75 24.94 2.04 13.01
CA THR A 75 24.51 3.28 13.66
C THR A 75 23.68 4.10 12.67
N VAL A 76 22.42 4.36 13.00
CA VAL A 76 21.51 5.16 12.19
C VAL A 76 21.22 6.48 12.90
N GLY A 77 21.38 7.58 12.15
CA GLY A 77 21.17 8.96 12.61
C GLY A 77 22.41 9.84 12.37
N ILE A 78 22.22 11.00 11.73
CA ILE A 78 23.23 12.08 11.63
C ILE A 78 23.26 12.87 12.93
#